data_AF-A0A518DQI6-F1
#
_entry.id   AF-A0A518DQI6-F1
#
_cell.length_a   1.000
_cell.length_b   1.000
_cell.length_c   1.000
_cell.angle_alpha   90.00
_cell.angle_beta   90.00
_cell.angle_gamma   90.00
#
_symmetry.space_group_name_H-M   'P 1'
#
loop_
_entity.id
_entity.type
_entity.pdbx_description
1 polymer ?
#
loop_
_entity_poly.entity_id
_entity_poly.type
_entity_poly.pdbx_seq_one_letter_code
_entity_poly.pdbx_strand_id
1 'polypeptide(L)'
;MTTETMTESEWMACDDPQKMVAYLHANGFERKLRLFSCAFCRSIWNHLAENPFRIAVEVAERFADGQASRKELAQSKKDSGAALERSGLQGVTGVPQNAKGCAWSSTRTVGSAAMYPLWVFNSESEKGQQLALLRDIFGNPFQQVSFDQSWQTLSVVTTAHSIYDQREFERMPELGEALEAAGCTDSQILEHCRQAEPHVRGCWVLDLVLEKR
;
A
#
# COMPACT_ATOMS: atom_id res chain seq x y z
N MET A 1 23.03 -4.18 -10.80
CA MET A 1 21.58 -4.31 -10.65
C MET A 1 20.99 -4.01 -12.00
N THR A 2 20.45 -5.01 -12.69
CA THR A 2 19.67 -4.80 -13.90
C THR A 2 18.41 -4.04 -13.50
N THR A 3 18.32 -2.78 -13.88
CA THR A 3 17.06 -2.02 -13.83
C THR A 3 16.08 -2.76 -14.74
N GLU A 4 15.01 -3.32 -14.18
CA GLU A 4 13.87 -3.68 -15.02
C GLU A 4 13.35 -2.38 -15.62
N THR A 5 13.37 -2.29 -16.94
CA THR A 5 12.91 -1.12 -17.67
C THR A 5 11.47 -1.36 -18.08
N MET A 6 10.55 -0.61 -17.50
CA MET A 6 9.20 -0.45 -18.03
C MET A 6 9.04 1.01 -18.47
N THR A 7 8.31 1.26 -19.54
CA THR A 7 7.96 2.60 -20.03
C THR A 7 6.63 3.05 -19.42
N GLU A 8 6.32 4.35 -19.54
CA GLU A 8 5.04 4.89 -19.10
C GLU A 8 3.85 4.22 -19.82
N SER A 9 3.93 4.03 -21.14
CA SER A 9 2.86 3.36 -21.90
C SER A 9 2.68 1.91 -21.48
N GLU A 10 3.78 1.19 -21.22
CA GLU A 10 3.72 -0.18 -20.68
C GLU A 10 3.12 -0.20 -19.28
N TRP A 11 3.47 0.75 -18.40
CA TRP A 11 2.85 0.89 -17.08
C TRP A 11 1.33 1.06 -17.19
N MET A 12 0.89 1.99 -18.04
CA MET A 12 -0.52 2.30 -18.18
C MET A 12 -1.32 1.11 -18.73
N ALA A 13 -0.76 0.36 -19.67
CA ALA A 13 -1.38 -0.83 -20.26
C ALA A 13 -1.20 -2.12 -19.44
N CYS A 14 -0.36 -2.13 -18.41
CA CYS A 14 -0.05 -3.34 -17.65
C CYS A 14 -1.22 -3.77 -16.75
N ASP A 15 -1.66 -5.01 -16.94
CA ASP A 15 -2.64 -5.75 -16.15
C ASP A 15 -2.00 -6.89 -15.33
N ASP A 16 -0.67 -6.96 -15.31
CA ASP A 16 0.10 -7.96 -14.58
C ASP A 16 0.75 -7.33 -13.32
N PRO A 17 0.18 -7.56 -12.12
CA PRO A 17 0.70 -6.97 -10.89
C PRO A 17 2.13 -7.47 -10.56
N GLN A 18 2.54 -8.64 -11.05
CA GLN A 18 3.89 -9.15 -10.82
C GLN A 18 4.93 -8.32 -11.56
N LYS A 19 4.67 -7.97 -12.83
CA LYS A 19 5.55 -7.09 -13.61
C LYS A 19 5.65 -5.70 -13.00
N MET A 20 4.52 -5.14 -12.55
CA MET A 20 4.49 -3.82 -11.91
C MET A 20 5.33 -3.82 -10.61
N VAL A 21 5.16 -4.83 -9.74
CA VAL A 21 5.93 -4.93 -8.49
C VAL A 21 7.41 -5.18 -8.73
N ALA A 22 7.77 -5.98 -9.74
CA ALA A 22 9.16 -6.24 -10.09
C ALA A 22 9.88 -4.95 -10.54
N TYR A 23 9.24 -4.15 -11.41
CA TYR A 23 9.71 -2.81 -11.78
C TYR A 23 9.87 -1.90 -10.56
N LEU A 24 8.85 -1.77 -9.71
CA LEU A 24 8.87 -0.89 -8.54
C LEU A 24 9.97 -1.29 -7.54
N HIS A 25 10.20 -2.60 -7.36
CA HIS A 25 11.23 -3.11 -6.48
C HIS A 25 12.63 -2.78 -7.02
N ALA A 26 12.85 -2.95 -8.33
CA ALA A 26 14.12 -2.60 -8.98
C ALA A 26 14.44 -1.09 -8.91
N ASN A 27 13.41 -0.25 -8.78
CA ASN A 27 13.54 1.22 -8.78
C ASN A 27 13.42 1.87 -7.38
N GLY A 28 13.47 1.07 -6.30
CA GLY A 28 13.69 1.60 -4.95
C GLY A 28 12.44 2.13 -4.22
N PHE A 29 11.24 1.74 -4.63
CA PHE A 29 9.99 2.16 -3.96
C PHE A 29 9.68 1.37 -2.67
N GLU A 30 10.67 1.22 -1.80
CA GLU A 30 10.61 0.30 -0.66
C GLU A 30 9.47 0.58 0.31
N ARG A 31 9.23 1.86 0.63
CA ARG A 31 8.14 2.30 1.53
C ARG A 31 6.78 1.89 0.96
N LYS A 32 6.48 2.33 -0.26
CA LYS A 32 5.19 2.09 -0.92
C LYS A 32 4.93 0.60 -1.18
N LEU A 33 5.95 -0.18 -1.49
CA LEU A 33 5.83 -1.65 -1.65
C LEU A 33 5.46 -2.35 -0.34
N ARG A 34 5.96 -1.86 0.81
CA ARG A 34 5.50 -2.37 2.12
C ARG A 34 4.05 -2.00 2.37
N LEU A 35 3.65 -0.77 2.05
CA LEU A 35 2.26 -0.32 2.19
C LEU A 35 1.30 -1.10 1.28
N PHE A 36 1.71 -1.46 0.06
CA PHE A 36 0.95 -2.36 -0.81
C PHE A 36 0.66 -3.71 -0.13
N SER A 37 1.69 -4.35 0.44
CA SER A 37 1.54 -5.59 1.18
C SER A 37 0.56 -5.44 2.37
N CYS A 38 0.66 -4.32 3.09
CA CYS A 38 -0.22 -4.02 4.22
C CYS A 38 -1.67 -3.76 3.79
N ALA A 39 -1.87 -3.01 2.71
CA ALA A 39 -3.18 -2.73 2.14
C ALA A 39 -3.88 -4.02 1.69
N PHE A 40 -3.15 -4.93 1.06
CA PHE A 40 -3.68 -6.26 0.74
C PHE A 40 -4.04 -7.05 2.01
N CYS A 41 -3.19 -7.03 3.04
CA CYS A 41 -3.53 -7.67 4.33
C CYS A 41 -4.80 -7.07 4.99
N ARG A 42 -5.05 -5.76 4.79
CA ARG A 42 -6.26 -5.08 5.27
C ARG A 42 -7.52 -5.51 4.51
N SER A 43 -7.43 -5.85 3.22
CA SER A 43 -8.60 -6.37 2.49
C SER A 43 -9.06 -7.75 2.99
N ILE A 44 -8.12 -8.54 3.52
CA ILE A 44 -8.38 -9.87 4.10
C ILE A 44 -8.39 -9.86 5.63
N TRP A 45 -8.62 -8.71 6.26
CA TRP A 45 -8.47 -8.51 7.72
C TRP A 45 -9.28 -9.47 8.59
N ASN A 46 -10.43 -9.93 8.09
CA ASN A 46 -11.29 -10.90 8.77
C ASN A 46 -10.63 -12.28 8.91
N HIS A 47 -9.72 -12.64 7.99
CA HIS A 47 -8.92 -13.86 8.08
C HIS A 47 -7.73 -13.72 9.06
N LEU A 48 -7.44 -12.51 9.53
CA LEU A 48 -6.37 -12.20 10.47
C LEU A 48 -6.87 -12.02 11.91
N ALA A 49 -8.05 -12.53 12.27
CA ALA A 49 -8.68 -12.25 13.57
C ALA A 49 -7.82 -12.53 14.82
N GLU A 50 -6.79 -13.38 14.70
CA GLU A 50 -5.88 -13.74 15.78
C GLU A 50 -4.60 -12.90 15.76
N ASN A 51 -4.19 -12.40 16.94
CA ASN A 51 -2.82 -11.97 17.15
C ASN A 51 -1.87 -13.18 17.01
N PRO A 52 -0.68 -12.97 16.44
CA PRO A 52 0.03 -11.71 16.25
C PRO A 52 -0.07 -11.09 14.83
N PHE A 53 -0.93 -11.59 13.95
CA PHE A 53 -0.88 -11.23 12.53
C PHE A 53 -1.33 -9.80 12.24
N ARG A 54 -2.36 -9.30 12.94
CA ARG A 54 -2.79 -7.88 12.82
C ARG A 54 -1.72 -6.91 13.31
N ILE A 55 -1.08 -7.23 14.44
CA ILE A 55 0.06 -6.47 14.97
C ILE A 55 1.20 -6.41 13.95
N ALA A 56 1.46 -7.49 13.22
CA ALA A 56 2.49 -7.52 12.18
C ALA A 56 2.22 -6.50 11.06
N VAL A 57 0.97 -6.41 10.60
CA VAL A 57 0.56 -5.41 9.60
C VAL A 57 0.69 -3.99 10.15
N GLU A 58 0.22 -3.74 11.37
CA GLU A 58 0.29 -2.41 12.02
C GLU A 58 1.73 -1.95 12.25
N VAL A 59 2.62 -2.84 12.68
CA VAL A 59 4.05 -2.54 12.82
C VAL A 59 4.69 -2.27 11.46
N ALA A 60 4.32 -3.03 10.42
CA ALA A 60 4.84 -2.82 9.07
C ALA A 60 4.40 -1.47 8.48
N GLU A 61 3.16 -1.05 8.71
CA GLU A 61 2.64 0.27 8.32
C GLU A 61 3.39 1.39 9.03
N ARG A 62 3.53 1.32 10.37
CA ARG A 62 4.32 2.30 11.13
C ARG A 62 5.78 2.33 10.69
N PHE A 63 6.38 1.17 10.40
CA PHE A 63 7.76 1.11 9.92
C PHE A 63 7.91 1.78 8.55
N ALA A 64 6.94 1.59 7.64
CA ALA A 64 6.93 2.27 6.35
C ALA A 64 6.93 3.80 6.51
N ASP A 65 6.21 4.31 7.51
CA ASP A 65 6.13 5.74 7.82
C ASP A 65 7.24 6.25 8.77
N GLY A 66 8.25 5.44 9.08
CA GLY A 66 9.34 5.83 9.99
C GLY A 66 8.95 5.93 11.48
N GLN A 67 7.77 5.45 11.85
CA GLN A 67 7.18 5.47 13.20
C GLN A 67 7.42 4.19 13.99
N ALA A 68 8.14 3.22 13.42
CA ALA A 68 8.60 2.01 14.11
C ALA A 68 10.07 1.77 13.80
N SER A 69 10.80 1.28 14.79
CA SER A 69 12.20 0.91 14.66
C SER A 69 12.39 -0.42 13.93
N ARG A 70 13.60 -0.64 13.39
CA ARG A 70 14.00 -1.96 12.84
C ARG A 70 13.88 -3.08 13.88
N LYS A 71 14.07 -2.76 15.17
CA LYS A 71 13.93 -3.71 16.28
C LYS A 71 12.48 -4.14 16.47
N GLU A 72 11.53 -3.20 16.46
CA GLU A 72 10.10 -3.51 16.51
C GLU A 72 9.66 -4.37 15.32
N LEU A 73 10.08 -4.01 14.10
CA LEU A 73 9.78 -4.79 12.90
C LEU A 73 10.34 -6.23 13.00
N ALA A 74 11.59 -6.36 13.45
CA ALA A 74 12.24 -7.66 13.63
C ALA A 74 11.58 -8.51 14.72
N GLN A 75 11.10 -7.88 15.80
CA GLN A 75 10.37 -8.57 16.87
C GLN A 75 9.01 -9.06 16.35
N SER A 76 8.25 -8.19 15.69
CA SER A 76 6.96 -8.56 15.11
C SER A 76 7.07 -9.70 14.09
N LYS A 77 8.15 -9.71 13.29
CA LYS A 77 8.47 -10.83 12.39
C LYS A 77 8.70 -12.14 13.13
N LYS A 78 9.42 -12.12 14.25
CA LYS A 78 9.66 -13.32 15.07
C LYS A 78 8.36 -13.84 15.66
N ASP A 79 7.55 -12.96 16.24
CA ASP A 79 6.32 -13.34 16.92
C ASP A 79 5.30 -13.95 15.95
N SER A 80 5.10 -13.30 14.80
CA SER A 80 4.21 -13.82 13.75
C SER A 80 4.76 -15.04 13.03
N GLY A 81 6.08 -15.18 12.87
CA GLY A 81 6.70 -16.40 12.35
C GLY A 81 6.49 -17.60 13.27
N ALA A 82 6.73 -17.43 14.57
CA ALA A 82 6.51 -18.48 15.56
C ALA A 82 5.02 -18.88 15.65
N ALA A 83 4.10 -17.93 15.49
CA ALA A 83 2.66 -18.23 15.43
C ALA A 83 2.27 -19.00 14.16
N LEU A 84 2.87 -18.65 13.02
CA LEU A 84 2.66 -19.37 11.76
C LEU A 84 3.16 -20.82 11.86
N GLU A 85 4.33 -21.05 12.45
CA GLU A 85 4.88 -22.39 12.69
C GLU A 85 3.95 -23.24 13.56
N ARG A 86 3.42 -22.66 14.66
CA ARG A 86 2.46 -23.34 15.54
C ARG A 86 1.14 -23.67 14.86
N SER A 87 0.72 -22.89 13.86
CA SER A 87 -0.52 -23.13 13.11
C SER A 87 -0.46 -24.34 12.17
N GLY A 88 0.71 -24.98 12.03
CA GLY A 88 0.89 -26.18 11.21
C GLY A 88 1.15 -25.84 9.74
N LEU A 89 2.42 -25.76 9.37
CA LEU A 89 2.86 -25.62 7.97
C LEU A 89 2.65 -26.89 7.10
N GLN A 90 2.16 -27.99 7.68
CA GLN A 90 1.99 -29.25 6.94
C GLN A 90 0.55 -29.44 6.46
N GLY A 91 0.31 -29.06 5.20
CA GLY A 91 -0.71 -29.68 4.35
C GLY A 91 -2.07 -29.01 4.25
N VAL A 92 -2.34 -27.90 4.94
CA VAL A 92 -3.58 -27.12 4.77
C VAL A 92 -3.30 -25.87 3.95
N THR A 93 -3.49 -25.95 2.64
CA THR A 93 -3.54 -24.79 1.75
C THR A 93 -4.96 -24.21 1.78
N GLY A 94 -5.09 -22.91 2.07
CA GLY A 94 -6.38 -22.23 2.14
C GLY A 94 -6.26 -20.76 2.50
N VAL A 95 -7.31 -19.98 2.22
CA VAL A 95 -7.34 -18.52 2.40
C VAL A 95 -6.87 -18.06 3.80
N PRO A 96 -7.27 -18.70 4.92
CA PRO A 96 -6.79 -18.29 6.25
C PRO A 96 -5.27 -18.45 6.44
N GLN A 97 -4.68 -19.52 5.90
CA GLN A 97 -3.24 -19.76 6.04
C GLN A 97 -2.42 -18.82 5.14
N ASN A 98 -2.90 -18.58 3.92
CA ASN A 98 -2.31 -17.61 3.00
C ASN A 98 -2.37 -16.19 3.59
N ALA A 99 -3.45 -15.83 4.26
CA ALA A 99 -3.59 -14.55 4.95
C ALA A 99 -2.53 -14.38 6.07
N LYS A 100 -2.36 -15.39 6.92
CA LYS A 100 -1.34 -15.41 7.99
C LYS A 100 0.07 -15.27 7.42
N GLY A 101 0.37 -16.00 6.33
CA GLY A 101 1.64 -15.88 5.60
C GLY A 101 1.87 -14.49 5.00
N CYS A 102 0.81 -13.87 4.45
CA CYS A 102 0.84 -12.52 3.90
C CYS A 102 1.17 -11.48 4.99
N ALA A 103 0.47 -11.54 6.12
CA ALA A 103 0.73 -10.68 7.27
C ALA A 103 2.17 -10.83 7.80
N TRP A 104 2.67 -12.06 7.94
CA TRP A 104 4.07 -12.29 8.31
C TRP A 104 5.04 -11.69 7.28
N SER A 105 4.77 -11.86 5.98
CA SER A 105 5.63 -11.35 4.90
C SER A 105 5.77 -9.82 4.92
N SER A 106 4.73 -9.08 5.36
CA SER A 106 4.75 -7.61 5.47
C SER A 106 5.86 -7.08 6.41
N THR A 107 6.35 -7.92 7.33
CA THR A 107 7.44 -7.58 8.26
C THR A 107 8.83 -8.03 7.77
N ARG A 108 8.92 -8.61 6.57
CA ARG A 108 10.18 -9.08 5.96
C ARG A 108 10.84 -7.99 5.10
N THR A 109 11.86 -8.41 4.35
CA THR A 109 12.46 -7.61 3.27
C THR A 109 11.40 -7.21 2.25
N VAL A 110 11.55 -6.04 1.66
CA VAL A 110 10.56 -5.43 0.77
C VAL A 110 10.18 -6.36 -0.38
N GLY A 111 11.18 -6.95 -1.06
CA GLY A 111 10.92 -7.91 -2.14
C GLY A 111 10.08 -9.12 -1.70
N SER A 112 10.30 -9.65 -0.50
CA SER A 112 9.45 -10.73 0.03
C SER A 112 8.06 -10.25 0.43
N ALA A 113 7.94 -9.04 0.98
CA ALA A 113 6.67 -8.46 1.43
C ALA A 113 5.73 -8.19 0.26
N ALA A 114 6.24 -7.68 -0.86
CA ALA A 114 5.43 -7.32 -2.02
C ALA A 114 5.11 -8.51 -2.94
N MET A 115 6.02 -9.50 -3.06
CA MET A 115 5.81 -10.64 -3.95
C MET A 115 4.92 -11.74 -3.37
N TYR A 116 4.91 -11.92 -2.04
CA TYR A 116 4.15 -12.99 -1.42
C TYR A 116 2.63 -12.93 -1.73
N PRO A 117 1.94 -11.79 -1.57
CA PRO A 117 0.52 -11.69 -1.92
C PRO A 117 0.23 -12.13 -3.36
N LEU A 118 1.09 -11.73 -4.30
CA LEU A 118 0.92 -12.02 -5.73
C LEU A 118 1.06 -13.51 -6.06
N TRP A 119 1.86 -14.24 -5.28
CA TRP A 119 2.07 -15.68 -5.49
C TRP A 119 0.94 -16.52 -4.88
N VAL A 120 0.46 -16.15 -3.69
CA VAL A 120 -0.56 -16.93 -2.97
C VAL A 120 -2.01 -16.57 -3.32
N PHE A 121 -2.25 -15.36 -3.85
CA PHE A 121 -3.56 -14.85 -4.24
C PHE A 121 -3.53 -14.42 -5.71
N ASN A 122 -3.83 -15.35 -6.62
CA ASN A 122 -3.66 -15.14 -8.07
C ASN A 122 -4.96 -15.33 -8.89
N SER A 123 -6.11 -15.45 -8.24
CA SER A 123 -7.39 -15.47 -8.96
C SER A 123 -7.62 -14.13 -9.66
N GLU A 124 -8.46 -14.11 -10.70
CA GLU A 124 -8.74 -12.89 -11.46
C GLU A 124 -9.30 -11.75 -10.59
N SER A 125 -10.13 -12.08 -9.58
CA SER A 125 -10.63 -11.10 -8.62
C SER A 125 -9.50 -10.52 -7.74
N GLU A 126 -8.55 -11.36 -7.31
CA GLU A 126 -7.42 -10.93 -6.47
C GLU A 126 -6.42 -10.10 -7.27
N LYS A 127 -6.16 -10.46 -8.54
CA LYS A 127 -5.37 -9.64 -9.46
C LYS A 127 -5.99 -8.27 -9.67
N GLY A 128 -7.31 -8.20 -9.91
CA GLY A 128 -8.03 -6.93 -10.03
C GLY A 128 -7.88 -6.05 -8.79
N GLN A 129 -7.99 -6.64 -7.59
CA GLN A 129 -7.74 -5.93 -6.34
C GLN A 129 -6.28 -5.46 -6.21
N GLN A 130 -5.30 -6.31 -6.55
CA GLN A 130 -3.89 -5.95 -6.51
C GLN A 130 -3.57 -4.80 -7.44
N LEU A 131 -4.13 -4.79 -8.66
CA LEU A 131 -3.99 -3.71 -9.62
C LEU A 131 -4.57 -2.40 -9.06
N ALA A 132 -5.80 -2.42 -8.52
CA ALA A 132 -6.41 -1.24 -7.91
C ALA A 132 -5.53 -0.65 -6.79
N LEU A 133 -4.99 -1.50 -5.90
CA LEU A 133 -4.07 -1.08 -4.84
C LEU A 133 -2.75 -0.50 -5.38
N LEU A 134 -2.19 -1.09 -6.44
CA LEU A 134 -0.98 -0.57 -7.07
C LEU A 134 -1.24 0.80 -7.72
N ARG A 135 -2.38 0.98 -8.38
CA ARG A 135 -2.74 2.26 -9.00
C ARG A 135 -3.03 3.33 -7.94
N ASP A 136 -3.66 2.99 -6.83
CA ASP A 136 -3.88 3.91 -5.71
C ASP A 136 -2.56 4.35 -5.03
N ILE A 137 -1.67 3.41 -4.73
CA ILE A 137 -0.45 3.72 -3.97
C ILE A 137 0.61 4.43 -4.85
N PHE A 138 0.74 4.02 -6.12
CA PHE A 138 1.83 4.48 -6.98
C PHE A 138 1.39 5.50 -8.02
N GLY A 139 0.11 5.55 -8.37
CA GLY A 139 -0.37 6.36 -9.49
C GLY A 139 0.38 5.98 -10.78
N ASN A 140 0.94 7.00 -11.43
CA ASN A 140 1.88 6.84 -12.53
C ASN A 140 3.31 7.17 -12.06
N PRO A 141 4.19 6.18 -11.83
CA PRO A 141 5.54 6.43 -11.29
C PRO A 141 6.48 7.12 -12.30
N PHE A 142 6.06 7.28 -13.56
CA PHE A 142 6.81 8.00 -14.59
C PHE A 142 6.46 9.49 -14.65
N GLN A 143 5.34 9.88 -14.05
CA GLN A 143 4.93 11.27 -13.96
C GLN A 143 5.27 11.84 -12.60
N GLN A 144 6.11 12.87 -12.59
CA GLN A 144 6.19 13.77 -11.45
C GLN A 144 5.01 14.73 -11.51
N VAL A 145 3.96 14.42 -10.77
CA VAL A 145 2.86 15.38 -10.57
C VAL A 145 3.43 16.61 -9.84
N SER A 146 3.39 17.77 -10.48
CA SER A 146 3.89 19.02 -9.89
C SER A 146 2.87 19.53 -8.88
N PHE A 147 3.03 19.13 -7.63
CA PHE A 147 2.17 19.60 -6.55
C PHE A 147 2.57 21.03 -6.14
N ASP A 148 1.68 22.00 -6.35
CA ASP A 148 1.91 23.38 -5.92
C ASP A 148 1.73 23.50 -4.40
N GLN A 149 2.76 24.01 -3.72
CA GLN A 149 2.75 24.15 -2.27
C GLN A 149 1.69 25.13 -1.77
N SER A 150 1.20 26.04 -2.61
CA SER A 150 0.07 26.92 -2.27
C SER A 150 -1.23 26.16 -2.02
N TRP A 151 -1.36 24.93 -2.55
CA TRP A 151 -2.52 24.07 -2.31
C TRP A 151 -2.51 23.41 -0.92
N GLN A 152 -1.35 23.35 -0.23
CA GLN A 152 -1.22 22.80 1.14
C GLN A 152 -1.76 23.77 2.21
N THR A 153 -3.00 24.22 2.06
CA THR A 153 -3.67 25.02 3.08
C THR A 153 -3.89 24.20 4.36
N LEU A 154 -4.10 24.88 5.48
CA LEU A 154 -4.40 24.21 6.76
C LEU A 154 -5.60 23.24 6.64
N SER A 155 -6.62 23.59 5.86
CA SER A 155 -7.80 22.75 5.63
C SER A 155 -7.43 21.45 4.91
N VAL A 156 -6.65 21.55 3.84
CA VAL A 156 -6.18 20.41 3.04
C VAL A 156 -5.31 19.47 3.89
N VAL A 157 -4.33 20.02 4.61
CA VAL A 157 -3.40 19.23 5.44
C VAL A 157 -4.13 18.56 6.60
N THR A 158 -5.05 19.27 7.28
CA THR A 158 -5.82 18.70 8.40
C THR A 158 -6.74 17.57 7.92
N THR A 159 -7.39 17.76 6.77
CA THR A 159 -8.26 16.74 6.16
C THR A 159 -7.44 15.50 5.77
N ALA A 160 -6.31 15.68 5.10
CA ALA A 160 -5.42 14.59 4.72
C ALA A 160 -4.89 13.82 5.93
N HIS A 161 -4.48 14.50 7.01
CA HIS A 161 -4.08 13.84 8.26
C HIS A 161 -5.21 13.02 8.87
N SER A 162 -6.43 13.57 8.94
CA SER A 162 -7.59 12.84 9.47
C SER A 162 -7.85 11.56 8.68
N ILE A 163 -7.91 11.66 7.35
CA ILE A 163 -8.11 10.51 6.45
C ILE A 163 -7.02 9.46 6.68
N TYR A 164 -5.76 9.89 6.67
CA TYR A 164 -4.61 8.99 6.74
C TYR A 164 -4.50 8.27 8.09
N ASP A 165 -4.62 9.00 9.20
CA ASP A 165 -4.42 8.49 10.55
C ASP A 165 -5.61 7.68 11.05
N GLN A 166 -6.83 8.10 10.74
CA GLN A 166 -8.05 7.39 11.13
C GLN A 166 -8.47 6.30 10.12
N ARG A 167 -7.87 6.28 8.94
CA ARG A 167 -8.19 5.37 7.81
C ARG A 167 -9.59 5.55 7.26
N GLU A 168 -10.10 6.77 7.31
CA GLU A 168 -11.40 7.16 6.75
C GLU A 168 -11.23 7.49 5.26
N PHE A 169 -10.74 6.51 4.49
CA PHE A 169 -10.39 6.66 3.08
C PHE A 169 -11.60 6.96 2.18
N GLU A 170 -12.80 6.65 2.65
CA GLU A 170 -14.06 7.05 2.04
C GLU A 170 -14.26 8.58 1.99
N ARG A 171 -13.52 9.34 2.79
CA ARG A 171 -13.57 10.81 2.82
C ARG A 171 -12.63 11.47 1.81
N MET A 172 -11.98 10.71 0.92
CA MET A 172 -11.15 11.26 -0.15
C MET A 172 -11.85 12.31 -1.04
N PRO A 173 -13.16 12.22 -1.33
CA PRO A 173 -13.87 13.32 -2.01
C PRO A 173 -13.81 14.65 -1.26
N GLU A 174 -13.85 14.65 0.08
CA GLU A 174 -13.72 15.86 0.91
C GLU A 174 -12.33 16.49 0.74
N LEU A 175 -11.27 15.67 0.61
CA LEU A 175 -9.93 16.16 0.30
C LEU A 175 -9.89 16.79 -1.10
N GLY A 176 -10.56 16.18 -2.08
CA GLY A 176 -10.69 16.73 -3.43
C GLY A 176 -11.36 18.11 -3.45
N GLU A 177 -12.46 18.27 -2.70
CA GLU A 177 -13.14 19.57 -2.53
C GLU A 177 -12.24 20.60 -1.85
N ALA A 178 -11.50 20.21 -0.80
CA ALA A 178 -10.58 21.09 -0.10
C ALA A 178 -9.42 21.55 -1.02
N LEU A 179 -8.89 20.65 -1.85
CA LEU A 179 -7.85 20.96 -2.84
C LEU A 179 -8.35 21.91 -3.92
N GLU A 180 -9.56 21.68 -4.45
CA GLU A 180 -10.20 22.56 -5.43
C GLU A 180 -10.45 23.96 -4.85
N ALA A 181 -10.93 24.05 -3.60
CA ALA A 181 -11.09 25.31 -2.89
C ALA A 181 -9.76 26.04 -2.61
N ALA A 182 -8.66 25.29 -2.48
CA ALA A 182 -7.31 25.84 -2.38
C ALA A 182 -6.72 26.29 -3.73
N GLY A 183 -7.46 26.14 -4.83
CA GLY A 183 -7.04 26.54 -6.17
C GLY A 183 -6.29 25.44 -6.94
N CYS A 184 -6.38 24.18 -6.53
CA CYS A 184 -5.85 23.06 -7.29
C CYS A 184 -6.58 22.94 -8.63
N THR A 185 -5.81 22.92 -9.73
CA THR A 185 -6.34 22.81 -11.10
C THR A 185 -5.86 21.53 -11.81
N ASP A 186 -5.10 20.68 -11.11
CA ASP A 186 -4.60 19.42 -11.67
C ASP A 186 -5.74 18.39 -11.73
N SER A 187 -6.14 18.03 -12.96
CA SER A 187 -7.25 17.11 -13.17
C SER A 187 -6.95 15.70 -12.65
N GLN A 188 -5.70 15.24 -12.69
CA GLN A 188 -5.36 13.89 -12.24
C GLN A 188 -5.53 13.76 -10.72
N ILE A 189 -5.10 14.78 -9.97
CA ILE A 189 -5.28 14.82 -8.51
C ILE A 189 -6.77 14.83 -8.16
N LEU A 190 -7.54 15.72 -8.78
CA LEU A 190 -8.95 15.90 -8.48
C LEU A 190 -9.79 14.69 -8.92
N GLU A 191 -9.52 14.12 -10.08
CA GLU A 191 -10.20 12.90 -10.56
C GLU A 191 -9.88 11.72 -9.64
N HIS A 192 -8.62 11.54 -9.22
CA HIS A 192 -8.27 10.47 -8.30
C HIS A 192 -9.00 10.58 -6.97
N CYS A 193 -9.09 11.77 -6.37
CA CYS A 193 -9.84 11.97 -5.12
C CYS A 193 -11.34 11.64 -5.24
N ARG A 194 -11.90 11.73 -6.45
CA ARG A 194 -13.33 11.50 -6.74
C ARG A 194 -13.60 10.06 -7.19
N GLN A 195 -12.58 9.23 -7.41
CA GLN A 195 -12.75 7.84 -7.80
C GLN A 195 -13.38 7.04 -6.66
N ALA A 196 -14.25 6.09 -7.01
CA ALA A 196 -14.87 5.17 -6.05
C ALA A 196 -13.97 3.95 -5.73
N GLU A 197 -12.79 3.88 -6.32
CA GLU A 197 -11.82 2.81 -6.09
C GLU A 197 -11.23 2.89 -4.67
N PRO A 198 -10.78 1.76 -4.08
CA PRO A 198 -10.35 1.75 -2.70
C PRO A 198 -9.05 2.53 -2.52
N HIS A 199 -9.15 3.67 -1.84
CA HIS A 199 -7.99 4.39 -1.33
C HIS A 199 -7.44 3.71 -0.08
N VAL A 200 -6.12 3.68 0.04
CA VAL A 200 -5.44 3.04 1.18
C VAL A 200 -4.28 3.89 1.70
N ARG A 201 -3.69 3.44 2.81
CA ARG A 201 -2.48 4.05 3.35
C ARG A 201 -1.36 3.93 2.31
N GLY A 202 -0.80 5.06 1.90
CA GLY A 202 0.17 5.15 0.81
C GLY A 202 -0.41 5.64 -0.52
N CYS A 203 -1.72 5.95 -0.58
CA CYS A 203 -2.34 6.66 -1.69
C CYS A 203 -1.47 7.82 -2.16
N TRP A 204 -1.23 7.90 -3.47
CA TRP A 204 -0.24 8.83 -4.03
C TRP A 204 -0.62 10.30 -3.79
N VAL A 205 -1.92 10.65 -3.80
CA VAL A 205 -2.36 12.03 -3.50
C VAL A 205 -2.16 12.37 -2.02
N LEU A 206 -2.50 11.46 -1.10
CA LEU A 206 -2.26 11.68 0.34
C LEU A 206 -0.76 11.83 0.62
N ASP A 207 0.08 11.02 -0.02
CA ASP A 207 1.53 11.13 0.09
C ASP A 207 2.07 12.47 -0.45
N LEU A 208 1.48 13.03 -1.52
CA LEU A 208 1.82 14.37 -2.02
C LEU A 208 1.46 15.47 -1.01
N VAL A 209 0.25 15.43 -0.46
CA VAL A 209 -0.24 16.43 0.51
C VAL A 209 0.53 16.35 1.83
N LEU A 210 0.87 15.14 2.29
CA LEU A 210 1.55 14.90 3.57
C LEU A 210 3.08 14.81 3.44
N GLU A 211 3.62 15.07 2.25
CA GLU A 211 5.04 15.02 1.92
C GLU A 211 5.73 13.69 2.28
N LYS A 212 5.01 12.57 2.14
CA LYS A 212 5.54 11.23 2.43
C LYS A 212 6.23 10.64 1.19
N ARG A 213 7.54 10.42 1.27
CA ARG A 213 8.37 9.82 0.20
C ARG A 213 8.70 8.36 0.49
#